data_AF-A0A532D696-F1
#
_entry.id   AF-A0A532D696-F1
#
_cell.length_a   1.000
_cell.length_b   1.000
_cell.length_c   1.000
_cell.angle_alpha   90.00
_cell.angle_beta   90.00
_cell.angle_gamma   90.00
#
_symmetry.space_group_name_H-M   'P 1'
#
loop_
_entity.id
_entity.type
_entity.pdbx_description
1 polymer ?
#
loop_
_entity_poly.entity_id
_entity_poly.type
_entity_poly.pdbx_seq_one_letter_code
_entity_poly.pdbx_strand_id
1 'polypeptide(L)'
;MQSRWFLSSLLVSVVSVCVASSVLGDDLIRKRPDFNPVDLEKARKLGEARDRVFADPTAQQKSQLELAKEIARAARQHLPVENAEVKMPREMRKDGVYLLLSFSLPDATLREYVQASHTYGITICLRGLVDNSFKTTRERIMALFLDANQQPDPSMLTGLVIDPVIYQRAGVQEVPAVVVVQGERYQSAVGTASVRHLFGLLAKDEPGLRPFATWLAQREIGWAQGGPTVDPQPPVPALSDSRHIKSEFPTVAIGETDMLQLVKDKVAHTDWQSVQRKGAEMVKRKLERGPGLQAPRALHARTFRVDLTTEFPEDITDPSNNRILVKAGTRVNPLTKVTWPHTMLIINATDPDQVSWLQRYMDEHSKELLKVAVTAGSIEPLMTKVEHRVFWMTDELMQRFKIAALPSVVRQVGSEMEVREYAVR
;
A
#
# COMPACT_ATOMS: atom_id res chain seq x y z
N MET A 1 -15.33 2.55 9.03
CA MET A 1 -15.39 2.04 7.64
C MET A 1 -14.47 2.82 6.68
N GLN A 2 -13.30 3.31 7.14
CA GLN A 2 -12.40 4.18 6.36
C GLN A 2 -10.91 3.71 6.30
N SER A 3 -10.52 2.63 6.96
CA SER A 3 -9.12 2.17 7.00
C SER A 3 -8.69 1.23 5.85
N ARG A 4 -9.53 1.04 4.83
CA ARG A 4 -9.22 0.21 3.65
C ARG A 4 -8.58 0.99 2.47
N TRP A 5 -8.38 2.30 2.60
CA TRP A 5 -7.97 3.16 1.48
C TRP A 5 -6.49 3.59 1.45
N PHE A 6 -5.74 3.46 2.55
CA PHE A 6 -4.33 3.91 2.58
C PHE A 6 -3.31 2.82 2.26
N LEU A 7 -3.58 1.56 2.64
CA LEU A 7 -2.74 0.42 2.25
C LEU A 7 -2.99 -0.06 0.81
N SER A 8 -4.13 0.30 0.22
CA SER A 8 -4.39 0.13 -1.20
C SER A 8 -3.63 1.16 -2.04
N SER A 9 -3.44 2.41 -1.59
CA SER A 9 -2.74 3.45 -2.35
C SER A 9 -1.26 3.14 -2.64
N LEU A 10 -0.51 2.59 -1.67
CA LEU A 10 0.92 2.30 -1.86
C LEU A 10 1.17 1.04 -2.71
N LEU A 11 0.30 0.02 -2.58
CA LEU A 11 0.30 -1.17 -3.42
C LEU A 11 -0.24 -0.88 -4.83
N VAL A 12 -1.21 0.03 -4.94
CA VAL A 12 -1.66 0.59 -6.23
C VAL A 12 -0.55 1.40 -6.87
N SER A 13 0.35 2.06 -6.13
CA SER A 13 1.45 2.83 -6.73
C SER A 13 2.55 1.93 -7.33
N VAL A 14 2.96 0.85 -6.65
CA VAL A 14 3.99 -0.07 -7.17
C VAL A 14 3.43 -1.00 -8.25
N VAL A 15 2.19 -1.45 -8.09
CA VAL A 15 1.48 -2.21 -9.14
C VAL A 15 1.12 -1.30 -10.31
N SER A 16 0.76 -0.03 -10.11
CA SER A 16 0.57 0.94 -11.20
C SER A 16 1.85 1.23 -11.96
N VAL A 17 3.04 1.13 -11.36
CA VAL A 17 4.31 1.31 -12.10
C VAL A 17 4.64 0.08 -12.95
N CYS A 18 4.39 -1.14 -12.46
CA CYS A 18 4.55 -2.39 -13.23
C CYS A 18 3.44 -2.59 -14.29
N VAL A 19 2.23 -2.10 -14.02
CA VAL A 19 1.11 -2.07 -14.97
C VAL A 19 1.30 -0.92 -15.96
N ALA A 20 1.79 0.25 -15.56
CA ALA A 20 2.07 1.35 -16.48
C ALA A 20 3.18 0.99 -17.48
N SER A 21 4.22 0.28 -17.07
CA SER A 21 5.29 -0.19 -17.97
C SER A 21 4.85 -1.32 -18.92
N SER A 22 3.72 -2.00 -18.65
CA SER A 22 3.17 -3.05 -19.52
C SER A 22 1.95 -2.61 -20.34
N VAL A 23 1.27 -1.52 -19.94
CA VAL A 23 0.01 -1.02 -20.53
C VAL A 23 0.20 0.31 -21.27
N LEU A 24 1.12 1.17 -20.85
CA LEU A 24 1.40 2.48 -21.47
C LEU A 24 2.79 2.38 -22.12
N GLY A 25 2.83 2.27 -23.45
CA GLY A 25 4.07 2.11 -24.21
C GLY A 25 5.14 3.16 -23.87
N ASP A 26 6.40 2.79 -24.14
CA ASP A 26 7.65 3.53 -23.88
C ASP A 26 7.60 5.06 -24.15
N ASP A 27 6.72 5.53 -25.03
CA ASP A 27 6.59 6.94 -25.40
C ASP A 27 6.04 7.86 -24.28
N LEU A 28 5.30 7.33 -23.30
CA LEU A 28 4.84 8.11 -22.14
C LEU A 28 5.92 8.31 -21.08
N ILE A 29 6.93 7.43 -21.05
CA ILE A 29 8.08 7.53 -20.16
C ILE A 29 9.12 8.52 -20.74
N ARG A 30 9.26 8.56 -22.07
CA ARG A 30 10.20 9.45 -22.79
C ARG A 30 9.93 10.95 -22.63
N LYS A 31 8.71 11.37 -22.31
CA LYS A 31 8.30 12.78 -22.31
C LYS A 31 8.21 13.42 -20.91
N ARG A 32 8.67 12.75 -19.86
CA ARG A 32 8.70 13.30 -18.49
C ARG A 32 10.09 13.81 -18.09
N PRO A 33 10.24 15.07 -17.63
CA PRO A 33 11.54 15.66 -17.25
C PRO A 33 12.13 15.13 -15.93
N ASP A 34 11.43 14.28 -15.19
CA ASP A 34 11.72 13.86 -13.81
C ASP A 34 12.07 12.36 -13.64
N PHE A 35 12.29 11.62 -14.74
CA PHE A 35 12.62 10.18 -14.70
C PHE A 35 14.13 9.92 -14.73
N ASN A 36 14.65 9.11 -13.80
CA ASN A 36 16.07 8.81 -13.66
C ASN A 36 16.61 7.95 -14.83
N PRO A 37 17.57 8.44 -15.64
CA PRO A 37 18.11 7.73 -16.81
C PRO A 37 18.76 6.38 -16.47
N VAL A 38 19.25 6.21 -15.24
CA VAL A 38 19.91 4.98 -14.77
C VAL A 38 18.94 3.80 -14.67
N ASP A 39 17.66 4.06 -14.39
CA ASP A 39 16.65 3.01 -14.19
C ASP A 39 16.11 2.48 -15.54
N LEU A 40 16.10 3.32 -16.58
CA LEU A 40 15.80 2.94 -17.97
C LEU A 40 16.86 2.02 -18.56
N GLU A 41 18.14 2.34 -18.34
CA GLU A 41 19.26 1.52 -18.83
C GLU A 41 19.33 0.16 -18.10
N LYS A 42 19.00 0.13 -16.80
CA LYS A 42 18.87 -1.12 -16.03
C LYS A 42 17.69 -1.97 -16.52
N ALA A 43 16.53 -1.36 -16.77
CA ALA A 43 15.36 -2.06 -17.29
C ALA A 43 15.60 -2.61 -18.71
N ARG A 44 16.28 -1.84 -19.57
CA ARG A 44 16.71 -2.27 -20.91
C ARG A 44 17.64 -3.48 -20.84
N LYS A 45 18.68 -3.42 -20.00
CA LYS A 45 19.62 -4.54 -19.80
C LYS A 45 18.96 -5.78 -19.20
N LEU A 46 17.97 -5.61 -18.32
CA LEU A 46 17.16 -6.73 -17.80
C LEU A 46 16.29 -7.37 -18.90
N GLY A 47 15.68 -6.55 -19.76
CA GLY A 47 14.94 -7.02 -20.93
C GLY A 47 15.81 -7.81 -21.89
N GLU A 48 16.98 -7.30 -22.23
CA GLU A 48 17.93 -7.98 -23.13
C GLU A 48 18.50 -9.28 -22.54
N ALA A 49 18.78 -9.31 -21.23
CA ALA A 49 19.22 -10.53 -20.55
C ALA A 49 18.12 -11.59 -20.53
N ARG A 50 16.87 -11.18 -20.29
CA ARG A 50 15.70 -12.06 -20.38
C ARG A 50 15.57 -12.62 -21.80
N ASP A 51 15.57 -11.76 -22.80
CA ASP A 51 15.31 -12.15 -24.19
C ASP A 51 16.40 -13.09 -24.74
N ARG A 52 17.66 -12.96 -24.29
CA ARG A 52 18.73 -13.94 -24.59
C ARG A 52 18.52 -15.30 -23.94
N VAL A 53 18.02 -15.35 -22.70
CA VAL A 53 17.75 -16.63 -22.02
C VAL A 53 16.58 -17.36 -22.68
N PHE A 54 15.57 -16.62 -23.15
CA PHE A 54 14.44 -17.21 -23.89
C PHE A 54 14.76 -17.55 -25.36
N ALA A 55 15.89 -17.07 -25.90
CA ALA A 55 16.39 -17.45 -27.22
C ALA A 55 17.17 -18.79 -27.23
N ASP A 56 17.51 -19.34 -26.06
CA ASP A 56 18.11 -20.67 -25.93
C ASP A 56 17.02 -21.76 -26.16
N PRO A 57 17.16 -22.63 -27.17
CA PRO A 57 16.17 -23.68 -27.46
C PRO A 57 15.93 -24.65 -26.31
N THR A 58 16.89 -24.77 -25.37
CA THR A 58 16.75 -25.61 -24.18
C THR A 58 15.97 -24.94 -23.04
N ALA A 59 15.69 -23.64 -23.14
CA ALA A 59 14.98 -22.87 -22.11
C ALA A 59 13.55 -23.37 -21.87
N GLN A 60 12.90 -23.92 -22.89
CA GLN A 60 11.55 -24.50 -22.80
C GLN A 60 11.50 -25.83 -22.02
N GLN A 61 12.64 -26.50 -21.83
CA GLN A 61 12.73 -27.75 -21.06
C GLN A 61 13.16 -27.53 -19.60
N LYS A 62 13.56 -26.30 -19.23
CA LYS A 62 14.03 -25.98 -17.88
C LYS A 62 12.85 -25.64 -16.97
N SER A 63 12.93 -26.07 -15.70
CA SER A 63 11.92 -25.69 -14.70
C SER A 63 11.89 -24.17 -14.50
N GLN A 64 10.73 -23.62 -14.17
CA GLN A 64 10.54 -22.17 -13.95
C GLN A 64 11.54 -21.59 -12.93
N LEU A 65 11.98 -22.39 -11.95
CA LEU A 65 12.96 -21.99 -10.94
C LEU A 65 14.40 -21.93 -11.51
N GLU A 66 14.78 -22.85 -12.37
CA GLU A 66 16.10 -22.85 -13.02
C GLU A 66 16.20 -21.74 -14.07
N LEU A 67 15.12 -21.51 -14.82
CA LEU A 67 15.02 -20.40 -15.77
C LEU A 67 15.11 -19.04 -15.05
N ALA A 68 14.43 -18.88 -13.91
CA ALA A 68 14.53 -17.67 -13.08
C ALA A 68 15.95 -17.45 -12.51
N LYS A 69 16.64 -18.53 -12.11
CA LYS A 69 18.04 -18.46 -11.64
C LYS A 69 19.01 -18.09 -12.75
N GLU A 70 18.82 -18.60 -13.97
CA GLU A 70 19.64 -18.26 -15.13
C GLU A 70 19.44 -16.80 -15.55
N ILE A 71 18.20 -16.31 -15.61
CA ILE A 71 17.90 -14.88 -15.87
C ILE A 71 18.58 -14.00 -14.82
N ALA A 72 18.49 -14.39 -13.54
CA ALA A 72 19.14 -13.67 -12.45
C ALA A 72 20.68 -13.74 -12.48
N ARG A 73 21.27 -14.79 -13.06
CA ARG A 73 22.72 -14.96 -13.24
C ARG A 73 23.23 -14.17 -14.45
N ALA A 74 22.52 -14.23 -15.58
CA ALA A 74 22.83 -13.47 -16.79
C ALA A 74 22.75 -11.94 -16.54
N ALA A 75 21.75 -11.50 -15.78
CA ALA A 75 21.62 -10.10 -15.36
C ALA A 75 22.84 -9.63 -14.55
N ARG A 76 23.35 -10.46 -13.62
CA ARG A 76 24.51 -10.12 -12.77
C ARG A 76 25.83 -9.97 -13.53
N GLN A 77 25.98 -10.62 -14.68
CA GLN A 77 27.22 -10.57 -15.47
C GLN A 77 27.36 -9.28 -16.31
N HIS A 78 26.26 -8.57 -16.58
CA HIS A 78 26.22 -7.41 -17.50
C HIS A 78 25.85 -6.09 -16.81
N LEU A 79 25.47 -6.16 -15.54
CA LEU A 79 25.37 -5.02 -14.64
C LEU A 79 26.73 -4.88 -13.92
N PRO A 80 27.49 -3.79 -14.11
CA PRO A 80 28.65 -3.56 -13.26
C PRO A 80 28.15 -3.49 -11.82
N VAL A 81 28.52 -4.48 -11.02
CA VAL A 81 28.33 -4.45 -9.58
C VAL A 81 29.38 -3.48 -9.05
N GLU A 82 29.12 -2.18 -9.17
CA GLU A 82 29.64 -1.26 -8.16
C GLU A 82 28.90 -1.62 -6.89
N ASN A 83 29.55 -2.44 -6.04
CA ASN A 83 29.23 -2.71 -4.63
C ASN A 83 27.82 -2.25 -4.22
N ALA A 84 26.81 -2.85 -4.83
CA ALA A 84 25.45 -2.68 -4.40
C ALA A 84 25.34 -3.61 -3.21
N GLU A 85 25.73 -3.09 -2.04
CA GLU A 85 25.19 -3.56 -0.78
C GLU A 85 23.72 -3.92 -1.03
N VAL A 86 23.32 -5.12 -0.61
CA VAL A 86 21.91 -5.47 -0.49
C VAL A 86 21.31 -4.36 0.37
N LYS A 87 20.74 -3.33 -0.27
CA LYS A 87 19.94 -2.34 0.43
C LYS A 87 18.72 -3.13 0.87
N MET A 88 18.78 -3.62 2.10
CA MET A 88 17.64 -3.87 2.96
C MET A 88 16.60 -2.78 2.64
N PRO A 89 15.29 -3.10 2.63
CA PRO A 89 14.24 -2.10 2.43
C PRO A 89 14.66 -0.87 3.22
N ARG A 90 14.88 0.28 2.55
CA ARG A 90 15.35 1.51 3.21
C ARG A 90 14.55 1.59 4.49
N GLU A 91 15.20 1.44 5.63
CA GLU A 91 14.53 1.61 6.91
C GLU A 91 13.86 2.97 6.79
N MET A 92 12.52 2.99 6.69
CA MET A 92 11.80 4.25 6.60
C MET A 92 12.26 5.00 7.83
N ARG A 93 12.95 6.14 7.64
CA ARG A 93 13.45 6.93 8.77
C ARG A 93 12.27 7.15 9.68
N LYS A 94 12.28 6.50 10.85
CA LYS A 94 11.18 6.58 11.83
C LYS A 94 11.30 7.86 12.63
N ASP A 95 11.70 8.94 11.98
CA ASP A 95 11.87 10.25 12.59
C ASP A 95 10.48 10.79 12.91
N GLY A 96 10.27 11.18 14.16
CA GLY A 96 8.94 11.53 14.62
C GLY A 96 8.81 11.61 16.13
N VAL A 97 7.60 11.92 16.57
CA VAL A 97 7.21 11.92 17.98
C VAL A 97 6.23 10.77 18.18
N TYR A 98 6.52 9.94 19.17
CA TYR A 98 5.76 8.74 19.49
C TYR A 98 5.34 8.78 20.96
N LEU A 99 4.11 8.32 21.22
CA LEU A 99 3.61 8.04 22.55
C LEU A 99 3.62 6.53 22.77
N LEU A 100 4.53 6.06 23.61
CA LEU A 100 4.71 4.63 23.90
C LEU A 100 3.81 4.25 25.07
N LEU A 101 2.88 3.33 24.82
CA LEU A 101 1.90 2.82 25.78
C LEU A 101 1.91 1.29 25.88
N SER A 102 1.35 0.77 26.96
CA SER A 102 1.10 -0.67 27.17
C SER A 102 -0.34 -0.87 27.64
N PHE A 103 -0.97 -1.97 27.24
CA PHE A 103 -2.21 -2.49 27.80
C PHE A 103 -2.12 -2.85 29.29
N SER A 104 -0.91 -2.82 29.87
CA SER A 104 -0.68 -2.93 31.32
C SER A 104 -1.08 -1.66 32.08
N LEU A 105 -1.23 -0.53 31.38
CA LEU A 105 -1.79 0.69 31.95
C LEU A 105 -3.29 0.51 32.26
N PRO A 106 -3.81 1.16 33.31
CA PRO A 106 -5.25 1.16 33.59
C PRO A 106 -6.06 1.71 32.42
N ASP A 107 -7.26 1.16 32.19
CA ASP A 107 -8.13 1.53 31.08
C ASP A 107 -8.44 3.04 31.05
N ALA A 108 -8.67 3.65 32.22
CA ALA A 108 -8.92 5.09 32.32
C ALA A 108 -7.73 5.90 31.78
N THR A 109 -6.51 5.54 32.19
CA THR A 109 -5.26 6.16 31.76
C THR A 109 -5.01 5.97 30.26
N LEU A 110 -5.27 4.79 29.72
CA LEU A 110 -5.16 4.54 28.28
C LEU A 110 -6.09 5.44 27.46
N ARG A 111 -7.34 5.60 27.91
CA ARG A 111 -8.31 6.50 27.23
C ARG A 111 -7.84 7.94 27.24
N GLU A 112 -7.31 8.43 28.37
CA GLU A 112 -6.75 9.79 28.48
C GLU A 112 -5.59 10.01 27.49
N TYR A 113 -4.65 9.06 27.40
CA TYR A 113 -3.52 9.17 26.47
C TYR A 113 -3.93 9.10 25.00
N VAL A 114 -4.93 8.28 24.67
CA VAL A 114 -5.42 8.18 23.29
C VAL A 114 -6.14 9.45 22.88
N GLN A 115 -6.97 10.01 23.77
CA GLN A 115 -7.61 11.29 23.55
C GLN A 115 -6.56 12.40 23.36
N ALA A 116 -5.54 12.45 24.22
CA ALA A 116 -4.44 13.39 24.09
C ALA A 116 -3.68 13.22 22.76
N SER A 117 -3.35 11.99 22.37
CA SER A 117 -2.70 11.69 21.10
C SER A 117 -3.52 12.19 19.90
N HIS A 118 -4.84 12.00 19.90
CA HIS A 118 -5.73 12.50 18.86
C HIS A 118 -5.71 14.04 18.79
N THR A 119 -5.80 14.72 19.93
CA THR A 119 -5.68 16.20 20.02
C THR A 119 -4.36 16.69 19.44
N TYR A 120 -3.25 16.01 19.76
CA TYR A 120 -1.91 16.43 19.36
C TYR A 120 -1.46 15.89 17.99
N GLY A 121 -2.15 14.91 17.41
CA GLY A 121 -1.70 14.23 16.20
C GLY A 121 -0.43 13.37 16.40
N ILE A 122 -0.17 12.89 17.61
CA ILE A 122 1.01 12.08 17.94
C ILE A 122 0.71 10.61 17.71
N THR A 123 1.62 9.86 17.08
CA THR A 123 1.46 8.42 16.83
C THR A 123 1.59 7.64 18.14
N ILE A 124 0.62 6.80 18.47
CA ILE A 124 0.68 5.88 19.60
C ILE A 124 1.37 4.60 19.17
N CYS A 125 2.38 4.18 19.92
CA CYS A 125 3.13 2.97 19.67
C CYS A 125 2.91 1.97 20.80
N LEU A 126 2.48 0.77 20.46
CA LEU A 126 2.40 -0.38 21.37
C LEU A 126 3.56 -1.34 21.09
N ARG A 127 4.12 -1.96 22.13
CA ARG A 127 5.25 -2.88 21.97
C ARG A 127 4.84 -4.22 21.35
N GLY A 128 3.64 -4.70 21.68
CA GLY A 128 3.23 -6.06 21.39
C GLY A 128 1.72 -6.26 21.34
N LEU A 129 1.33 -7.54 21.35
CA LEU A 129 -0.05 -7.97 21.24
C LEU A 129 -0.56 -8.46 22.60
N VAL A 130 -1.84 -8.23 22.86
CA VAL A 130 -2.57 -8.87 23.96
C VAL A 130 -2.62 -10.38 23.68
N ASP A 131 -2.19 -11.17 24.65
CA ASP A 131 -2.13 -12.65 24.58
C ASP A 131 -1.47 -13.19 23.31
N ASN A 132 -0.49 -12.47 22.75
CA ASN A 132 0.19 -12.84 21.49
C ASN A 132 -0.77 -13.05 20.30
N SER A 133 -1.94 -12.40 20.33
CA SER A 133 -3.05 -12.59 19.40
C SER A 133 -3.56 -11.26 18.83
N PHE A 134 -3.53 -11.12 17.50
CA PHE A 134 -4.11 -9.96 16.82
C PHE A 134 -5.62 -9.86 17.03
N LYS A 135 -6.32 -11.00 17.15
CA LYS A 135 -7.76 -11.04 17.38
C LYS A 135 -8.10 -10.43 18.75
N THR A 136 -7.43 -10.91 19.79
CA THR A 136 -7.63 -10.45 21.17
C THR A 136 -7.21 -8.99 21.33
N THR A 137 -6.10 -8.60 20.70
CA THR A 137 -5.62 -7.21 20.68
C THR A 137 -6.66 -6.29 20.05
N ARG A 138 -7.24 -6.67 18.90
CA ARG A 138 -8.30 -5.90 18.25
C ARG A 138 -9.51 -5.78 19.16
N GLU A 139 -9.95 -6.87 19.79
CA GLU A 139 -11.09 -6.84 20.73
C GLU A 139 -10.84 -5.92 21.92
N ARG A 140 -9.63 -5.95 22.48
CA ARG A 140 -9.21 -5.07 23.57
C ARG A 140 -9.18 -3.60 23.15
N ILE A 141 -8.59 -3.30 21.99
CA ILE A 141 -8.59 -1.96 21.38
C ILE A 141 -10.04 -1.51 21.21
N MET A 142 -10.89 -2.28 20.52
CA MET A 142 -12.30 -1.92 20.35
C MET A 142 -12.96 -1.61 21.70
N ALA A 143 -12.81 -2.47 22.70
CA ALA A 143 -13.42 -2.28 24.02
C ALA A 143 -12.94 -1.01 24.76
N LEU A 144 -11.69 -0.58 24.56
CA LEU A 144 -11.16 0.68 25.13
C LEU A 144 -11.73 1.93 24.45
N PHE A 145 -12.18 1.81 23.19
CA PHE A 145 -12.56 2.91 22.31
C PHE A 145 -14.04 2.89 21.88
N LEU A 146 -14.90 2.14 22.58
CA LEU A 146 -16.35 2.28 22.51
C LEU A 146 -16.77 3.51 23.32
N ASP A 147 -17.57 4.40 22.72
CA ASP A 147 -18.15 5.56 23.40
C ASP A 147 -19.29 5.16 24.37
N ALA A 148 -19.87 6.15 25.06
CA ALA A 148 -21.01 5.95 25.98
C ALA A 148 -22.27 5.35 25.29
N ASN A 149 -22.35 5.41 23.95
CA ASN A 149 -23.42 4.86 23.13
C ASN A 149 -23.03 3.53 22.44
N GLN A 150 -21.92 2.91 22.84
CA GLN A 150 -21.38 1.66 22.28
C GLN A 150 -21.06 1.73 20.77
N GLN A 151 -20.80 2.92 20.23
CA GLN A 151 -20.34 3.09 18.86
C GLN A 151 -18.80 3.33 18.85
N PRO A 152 -18.04 2.56 18.05
CA PRO A 152 -16.61 2.80 17.90
C PRO A 152 -16.40 4.05 17.04
N ASP A 153 -15.76 5.10 17.57
CA ASP A 153 -15.26 6.20 16.75
C ASP A 153 -13.96 5.77 16.06
N PRO A 154 -13.98 5.47 14.75
CA PRO A 154 -12.81 4.97 14.04
C PRO A 154 -11.70 6.02 13.92
N SER A 155 -12.01 7.31 14.11
CA SER A 155 -11.03 8.39 14.02
C SER A 155 -10.00 8.34 15.15
N MET A 156 -10.41 7.91 16.35
CA MET A 156 -9.56 7.74 17.54
C MET A 156 -8.51 6.64 17.38
N LEU A 157 -8.67 5.74 16.41
CA LEU A 157 -7.71 4.68 16.10
C LEU A 157 -6.65 5.11 15.08
N THR A 158 -6.81 6.30 14.48
CA THR A 158 -5.87 6.83 13.51
C THR A 158 -4.57 7.18 14.23
N GLY A 159 -3.47 6.53 13.84
CA GLY A 159 -2.16 6.75 14.46
C GLY A 159 -1.80 5.76 15.57
N LEU A 160 -2.62 4.74 15.85
CA LEU A 160 -2.21 3.60 16.69
C LEU A 160 -1.44 2.58 15.86
N VAL A 161 -0.20 2.29 16.25
CA VAL A 161 0.67 1.30 15.61
C VAL A 161 1.23 0.32 16.64
N ILE A 162 1.58 -0.89 16.19
CA ILE A 162 2.29 -1.87 17.02
C ILE A 162 3.68 -2.05 16.42
N ASP A 163 4.68 -1.48 17.07
CA ASP A 163 6.03 -1.35 16.54
C ASP A 163 7.10 -1.50 17.63
N PRO A 164 7.66 -2.71 17.82
CA PRO A 164 8.67 -2.95 18.85
C PRO A 164 10.00 -2.23 18.59
N VAL A 165 10.25 -1.76 17.35
CA VAL A 165 11.53 -1.14 16.99
C VAL A 165 11.71 0.20 17.70
N ILE A 166 10.65 0.99 17.84
CA ILE A 166 10.72 2.27 18.57
C ILE A 166 11.06 2.03 20.04
N TYR A 167 10.48 1.00 20.66
CA TYR A 167 10.80 0.61 22.04
C TYR A 167 12.26 0.21 22.19
N GLN A 168 12.77 -0.63 21.28
CA GLN A 168 14.16 -1.08 21.32
C GLN A 168 15.14 0.05 21.06
N ARG A 169 14.88 0.88 20.04
CA ARG A 169 15.73 2.03 19.70
C ARG A 169 15.80 3.03 20.84
N ALA A 170 14.65 3.36 21.42
CA ALA A 170 14.58 4.33 22.51
C ALA A 170 14.95 3.73 23.87
N GLY A 171 15.15 2.41 24.01
CA GLY A 171 15.49 1.77 25.29
C GLY A 171 14.36 1.78 26.33
N VAL A 172 13.13 2.10 25.94
CA VAL A 172 11.99 2.24 26.87
C VAL A 172 11.48 0.86 27.33
N GLN A 173 11.56 0.60 28.63
CA GLN A 173 11.06 -0.62 29.28
C GLN A 173 9.84 -0.41 30.18
N GLU A 174 9.55 0.86 30.50
CA GLU A 174 8.43 1.27 31.33
C GLU A 174 7.67 2.39 30.61
N VAL A 175 6.36 2.43 30.80
CA VAL A 175 5.43 3.34 30.13
C VAL A 175 4.57 4.06 31.18
N PRO A 176 3.86 5.14 30.82
CA PRO A 176 3.81 5.82 29.53
C PRO A 176 5.09 6.62 29.25
N ALA A 177 5.45 6.75 27.97
CA ALA A 177 6.62 7.51 27.56
C ALA A 177 6.37 8.32 26.28
N VAL A 178 6.80 9.59 26.28
CA VAL A 178 6.90 10.38 25.06
C VAL A 178 8.32 10.25 24.53
N VAL A 179 8.46 9.87 23.26
CA VAL A 179 9.75 9.65 22.60
C VAL A 179 9.82 10.48 21.33
N VAL A 180 10.88 11.25 21.19
CA VAL A 180 11.26 11.94 19.96
C VAL A 180 12.43 11.17 19.35
N VAL A 181 12.27 10.76 18.10
CA VAL A 181 13.28 10.01 17.35
C VAL A 181 13.73 10.85 16.16
N GLN A 182 15.05 10.96 15.96
CA GLN A 182 15.60 11.62 14.77
C GLN A 182 16.97 11.04 14.39
N GLY A 183 17.11 10.54 13.17
CA GLY A 183 18.36 9.97 12.68
C GLY A 183 18.66 8.65 13.39
N GLU A 184 19.69 8.62 14.23
CA GLU A 184 20.02 7.50 15.14
C GLU A 184 19.81 7.89 16.63
N ARG A 185 19.39 9.14 16.88
CA ARG A 185 19.26 9.71 18.22
C ARG A 185 17.82 9.67 18.70
N TYR A 186 17.65 9.74 20.02
CA TYR A 186 16.34 9.80 20.65
C TYR A 186 16.32 10.60 21.96
N GLN A 187 15.22 11.28 22.23
CA GLN A 187 14.98 11.94 23.51
C GLN A 187 13.66 11.40 24.06
N SER A 188 13.63 11.02 25.33
CA SER A 188 12.44 10.36 25.88
C SER A 188 12.16 10.73 27.33
N ALA A 189 10.88 10.94 27.62
CA ALA A 189 10.38 11.29 28.95
C ALA A 189 9.35 10.26 29.39
N VAL A 190 9.56 9.65 30.56
CA VAL A 190 8.79 8.51 31.05
C VAL A 190 8.09 8.84 32.37
N GLY A 191 6.84 8.37 32.52
CA GLY A 191 6.04 8.45 33.74
C GLY A 191 4.62 8.90 33.51
N THR A 192 3.74 8.56 34.45
CA THR A 192 2.27 8.72 34.36
C THR A 192 1.86 10.18 34.54
N ALA A 193 2.26 11.02 33.59
CA ALA A 193 1.98 12.45 33.51
C ALA A 193 1.34 12.80 32.17
N SER A 194 0.76 14.00 32.05
CA SER A 194 0.19 14.44 30.77
C SER A 194 1.25 14.48 29.67
N VAL A 195 0.85 14.24 28.42
CA VAL A 195 1.75 14.31 27.25
C VAL A 195 2.46 15.66 27.20
N ARG A 196 1.75 16.75 27.50
CA ARG A 196 2.30 18.10 27.62
C ARG A 196 3.40 18.20 28.68
N HIS A 197 3.19 17.64 29.86
CA HIS A 197 4.20 17.65 30.93
C HIS A 197 5.45 16.88 30.50
N LEU A 198 5.29 15.66 29.99
CA LEU A 198 6.41 14.84 29.51
C LEU A 198 7.18 15.53 28.37
N PHE A 199 6.48 16.13 27.42
CA PHE A 199 7.12 16.89 26.34
C PHE A 199 7.82 18.17 26.88
N GLY A 200 7.27 18.80 27.92
CA GLY A 200 7.89 19.91 28.62
C GLY A 200 9.23 19.56 29.26
N LEU A 201 9.36 18.34 29.83
CA LEU A 201 10.64 17.83 30.33
C LEU A 201 11.66 17.69 29.19
N LEU A 202 11.24 17.15 28.04
CA LEU A 202 12.09 17.04 26.86
C LEU A 202 12.56 18.41 26.35
N ALA A 203 11.66 19.39 26.25
CA ALA A 203 11.99 20.72 25.75
C ALA A 203 12.84 21.56 26.71
N LYS A 204 12.87 21.17 28.00
CA LYS A 204 13.79 21.76 28.99
C LYS A 204 15.22 21.27 28.79
N ASP A 205 15.39 19.98 28.49
CA ASP A 205 16.70 19.34 28.28
C ASP A 205 17.25 19.58 26.87
N GLU A 206 16.38 19.52 25.84
CA GLU A 206 16.71 19.74 24.43
C GLU A 206 15.99 21.01 23.92
N PRO A 207 16.65 22.19 23.93
CA PRO A 207 16.05 23.46 23.54
C PRO A 207 15.50 23.47 22.11
N GLY A 208 16.03 22.62 21.22
CA GLY A 208 15.52 22.45 19.86
C GLY A 208 14.06 22.00 19.81
N LEU A 209 13.56 21.34 20.85
CA LEU A 209 12.17 20.86 20.94
C LEU A 209 11.17 21.94 21.42
N ARG A 210 11.63 23.12 21.85
CA ARG A 210 10.75 24.21 22.33
C ARG A 210 9.69 24.65 21.31
N PRO A 211 9.99 24.83 20.01
CA PRO A 211 8.96 25.16 19.01
C PRO A 211 7.85 24.11 18.96
N PHE A 212 8.20 22.84 19.09
CA PHE A 212 7.26 21.73 19.12
C PHE A 212 6.40 21.75 20.39
N ALA A 213 7.01 22.01 21.55
CA ALA A 213 6.29 22.16 22.82
C ALA A 213 5.29 23.33 22.78
N THR A 214 5.68 24.47 22.19
CA THR A 214 4.79 25.61 21.98
C THR A 214 3.64 25.26 21.05
N TRP A 215 3.93 24.57 19.94
CA TRP A 215 2.89 24.11 19.00
C TRP A 215 1.89 23.17 19.66
N LEU A 216 2.34 22.21 20.48
CA LEU A 216 1.45 21.32 21.24
C LEU A 216 0.52 22.10 22.18
N ALA A 217 1.06 23.08 22.90
CA ALA A 217 0.28 23.93 23.80
C ALA A 217 -0.76 24.78 23.05
N GLN A 218 -0.41 25.31 21.86
CA GLN A 218 -1.34 26.05 21.01
C GLN A 218 -2.48 25.17 20.48
N ARG A 219 -2.17 23.93 20.08
CA ARG A 219 -3.18 22.97 19.65
C ARG A 219 -4.18 22.64 20.74
N GLU A 220 -3.70 22.42 21.97
CA GLU A 220 -4.57 22.16 23.13
C GLU A 220 -5.57 23.30 23.34
N ILE A 221 -5.10 24.55 23.25
CA ILE A 221 -5.94 25.75 23.36
C ILE A 221 -6.94 25.83 22.21
N GLY A 222 -6.52 25.57 20.96
CA GLY A 222 -7.41 25.61 19.81
C GLY A 222 -8.54 24.58 19.88
N TRP A 223 -8.23 23.35 20.30
CA TRP A 223 -9.24 22.32 20.55
C TRP A 223 -10.22 22.74 21.66
N ALA A 224 -9.74 23.38 22.73
CA ALA A 224 -10.61 23.94 23.77
C ALA A 224 -11.48 25.11 23.27
N GLN A 225 -11.09 25.78 22.18
CA GLN A 225 -11.81 26.92 21.58
C GLN A 225 -12.70 26.55 20.39
N GLY A 226 -12.94 25.25 20.14
CA GLY A 226 -13.98 24.79 19.22
C GLY A 226 -13.51 24.26 17.86
N GLY A 227 -12.23 23.90 17.69
CA GLY A 227 -11.84 23.12 16.52
C GLY A 227 -10.34 22.91 16.32
N PRO A 228 -9.94 22.02 15.40
CA PRO A 228 -8.54 21.77 15.09
C PRO A 228 -7.87 23.03 14.54
N THR A 229 -6.69 23.38 15.04
CA THR A 229 -5.88 24.45 14.44
C THR A 229 -5.27 23.96 13.12
N VAL A 230 -5.25 24.83 12.10
CA VAL A 230 -4.67 24.55 10.77
C VAL A 230 -3.12 24.58 10.83
N ASP A 231 -2.54 24.78 12.00
CA ASP A 231 -1.10 24.94 12.17
C ASP A 231 -0.36 23.64 11.84
N PRO A 232 0.53 23.64 10.83
CA PRO A 232 1.30 22.46 10.48
C PRO A 232 2.22 22.08 11.64
N GLN A 233 2.38 20.78 11.88
CA GLN A 233 3.31 20.27 12.88
C GLN A 233 4.75 20.69 12.52
N PRO A 234 5.51 21.28 13.46
CA PRO A 234 6.90 21.62 13.19
C PRO A 234 7.73 20.35 12.98
N PRO A 235 8.74 20.39 12.10
CA PRO A 235 9.62 19.24 11.87
C PRO A 235 10.38 18.89 13.15
N VAL A 236 10.69 17.61 13.33
CA VAL A 236 11.51 17.16 14.45
C VAL A 236 12.95 17.69 14.28
N PRO A 237 13.47 18.45 15.25
CA PRO A 237 14.80 19.07 15.15
C PRO A 237 15.90 18.02 15.24
N ALA A 238 17.12 18.42 14.86
CA ALA A 238 18.31 17.65 15.16
C ALA A 238 18.49 17.49 16.68
N LEU A 239 18.53 16.25 17.16
CA LEU A 239 18.75 15.96 18.58
C LEU A 239 20.25 16.04 18.90
N SER A 240 20.62 16.66 20.01
CA SER A 240 22.02 16.83 20.40
C SER A 240 22.66 15.51 20.84
N ASP A 241 21.92 14.69 21.59
CA ASP A 241 22.31 13.37 22.07
C ASP A 241 21.11 12.43 22.23
N SER A 242 21.35 11.25 22.82
CA SER A 242 20.29 10.30 23.18
C SER A 242 20.10 10.23 24.69
N ARG A 243 18.88 10.47 25.20
CA ARG A 243 18.62 10.46 26.65
C ARG A 243 17.25 9.93 27.06
N HIS A 244 17.23 9.47 28.31
CA HIS A 244 16.06 9.11 29.09
C HIS A 244 15.90 10.07 30.27
N ILE A 245 14.74 10.71 30.34
CA ILE A 245 14.32 11.56 31.45
C ILE A 245 13.18 10.84 32.18
N LYS A 246 13.36 10.59 33.48
CA LYS A 246 12.27 10.12 34.33
C LYS A 246 11.54 11.33 34.91
N SER A 247 10.22 11.33 34.83
CA SER A 247 9.41 12.29 35.57
C SER A 247 9.29 11.87 37.04
N GLU A 248 8.74 12.74 37.87
CA GLU A 248 8.39 12.50 39.26
C GLU A 248 7.21 11.52 39.43
N PHE A 249 6.51 11.23 38.33
CA PHE A 249 5.32 10.37 38.32
C PHE A 249 5.69 8.90 38.12
N PRO A 250 4.92 7.96 38.70
CA PRO A 250 5.21 6.53 38.63
C PRO A 250 5.16 6.02 37.19
N THR A 251 5.85 4.90 36.96
CA THR A 251 5.88 4.19 35.68
C THR A 251 5.22 2.82 35.82
N VAL A 252 4.86 2.21 34.69
CA VAL A 252 4.29 0.87 34.60
C VAL A 252 5.15 0.01 33.70
N ALA A 253 5.51 -1.18 34.18
CA ALA A 253 6.26 -2.15 33.39
C ALA A 253 5.41 -2.66 32.20
N ILE A 254 6.06 -2.88 31.07
CA ILE A 254 5.39 -3.37 29.86
C ILE A 254 5.13 -4.89 29.99
N GLY A 255 3.87 -5.28 29.99
CA GLY A 255 3.43 -6.68 30.09
C GLY A 255 3.32 -7.43 28.77
N GLU A 256 3.30 -6.75 27.62
CA GLU A 256 3.25 -7.43 26.32
C GLU A 256 4.58 -8.08 25.98
N THR A 257 4.50 -9.25 25.34
CA THR A 257 5.67 -9.85 24.71
C THR A 257 6.14 -8.97 23.55
N ASP A 258 7.45 -8.78 23.44
CA ASP A 258 8.07 -8.09 22.31
C ASP A 258 7.69 -8.78 21.00
N MET A 259 7.00 -8.06 20.11
CA MET A 259 6.52 -8.66 18.86
C MET A 259 7.68 -9.15 17.97
N LEU A 260 8.85 -8.50 18.04
CA LEU A 260 10.01 -8.93 17.27
C LEU A 260 10.53 -10.26 17.80
N GLN A 261 10.53 -10.45 19.12
CA GLN A 261 10.88 -11.73 19.74
C GLN A 261 9.86 -12.81 19.39
N LEU A 262 8.56 -12.49 19.48
CA LEU A 262 7.49 -13.42 19.11
C LEU A 262 7.60 -13.88 17.65
N VAL A 263 7.92 -12.97 16.74
CA VAL A 263 8.14 -13.29 15.32
C VAL A 263 9.40 -14.15 15.16
N LYS A 264 10.52 -13.81 15.81
CA LYS A 264 11.75 -14.63 15.78
C LYS A 264 11.49 -16.05 16.28
N ASP A 265 10.78 -16.20 17.39
CA ASP A 265 10.47 -17.49 17.99
C ASP A 265 9.54 -18.30 17.10
N LYS A 266 8.50 -17.67 16.55
CA LYS A 266 7.62 -18.32 15.56
C LYS A 266 8.41 -18.74 14.33
N VAL A 267 9.28 -17.89 13.80
CA VAL A 267 10.12 -18.20 12.64
C VAL A 267 11.04 -19.39 12.92
N ALA A 268 11.66 -19.45 14.10
CA ALA A 268 12.57 -20.54 14.46
C ALA A 268 11.85 -21.89 14.62
N HIS A 269 10.61 -21.90 15.10
CA HIS A 269 9.85 -23.13 15.39
C HIS A 269 8.82 -23.49 14.31
N THR A 270 8.79 -22.77 13.18
CA THR A 270 7.87 -23.05 12.08
C THR A 270 8.51 -23.99 11.05
N ASP A 271 7.76 -25.01 10.65
CA ASP A 271 8.11 -25.82 9.48
C ASP A 271 7.92 -25.00 8.19
N TRP A 272 9.02 -24.36 7.78
CA TRP A 272 9.08 -23.55 6.57
C TRP A 272 8.77 -24.34 5.30
N GLN A 273 9.06 -25.64 5.25
CA GLN A 273 8.76 -26.45 4.06
C GLN A 273 7.24 -26.64 3.90
N SER A 274 6.53 -26.93 5.00
CA SER A 274 5.07 -27.03 4.99
C SER A 274 4.40 -25.70 4.67
N VAL A 275 4.88 -24.59 5.25
CA VAL A 275 4.37 -23.25 4.94
C VAL A 275 4.61 -22.87 3.48
N GLN A 276 5.79 -23.16 2.94
CA GLN A 276 6.11 -22.90 1.53
C GLN A 276 5.23 -23.72 0.59
N ARG A 277 5.01 -25.01 0.88
CA ARG A 277 4.11 -25.88 0.09
C ARG A 277 2.68 -25.36 0.10
N LYS A 278 2.14 -25.02 1.28
CA LYS A 278 0.78 -24.45 1.41
C LYS A 278 0.66 -23.11 0.70
N GLY A 279 1.68 -22.26 0.80
CA GLY A 279 1.76 -20.98 0.09
C GLY A 279 1.77 -21.16 -1.44
N ALA A 280 2.63 -22.06 -1.94
CA ALA A 280 2.72 -22.38 -3.36
C ALA A 280 1.40 -22.94 -3.92
N GLU A 281 0.76 -23.86 -3.18
CA GLU A 281 -0.55 -24.42 -3.55
C GLU A 281 -1.64 -23.33 -3.59
N MET A 282 -1.64 -22.41 -2.62
CA MET A 282 -2.59 -21.29 -2.59
C MET A 282 -2.37 -20.32 -3.76
N VAL A 283 -1.11 -19.99 -4.07
CA VAL A 283 -0.75 -19.15 -5.22
C VAL A 283 -1.16 -19.82 -6.52
N LYS A 284 -0.86 -21.12 -6.68
CA LYS A 284 -1.26 -21.92 -7.84
C LYS A 284 -2.78 -21.89 -8.04
N ARG A 285 -3.54 -22.20 -6.99
CA ARG A 285 -5.02 -22.14 -7.04
C ARG A 285 -5.54 -20.75 -7.37
N LYS A 286 -4.91 -19.68 -6.86
CA LYS A 286 -5.29 -18.30 -7.16
C LYS A 286 -5.02 -17.94 -8.63
N LEU A 287 -3.88 -18.37 -9.17
CA LEU A 287 -3.52 -18.19 -10.59
C LEU A 287 -4.48 -18.97 -11.51
N GLU A 288 -4.79 -20.21 -11.15
CA GLU A 288 -5.72 -21.09 -11.88
C GLU A 288 -7.15 -20.54 -11.90
N ARG A 289 -7.63 -20.00 -10.77
CA ARG A 289 -8.97 -19.43 -10.65
C ARG A 289 -9.12 -18.09 -11.36
N GLY A 290 -8.04 -17.32 -11.49
CA GLY A 290 -8.08 -15.94 -11.98
C GLY A 290 -8.76 -14.98 -10.99
N PRO A 291 -9.19 -13.80 -11.44
CA PRO A 291 -9.65 -12.73 -10.54
C PRO A 291 -11.03 -13.02 -9.92
N GLY A 292 -11.79 -13.97 -10.48
CA GLY A 292 -13.06 -14.45 -9.91
C GLY A 292 -14.16 -13.38 -9.89
N LEU A 293 -14.11 -12.44 -10.84
CA LEU A 293 -15.10 -11.38 -10.98
C LEU A 293 -16.39 -11.96 -11.58
N GLN A 294 -17.52 -11.61 -10.96
CA GLN A 294 -18.82 -12.08 -11.41
C GLN A 294 -19.35 -11.21 -12.55
N ALA A 295 -19.58 -11.84 -13.69
CA ALA A 295 -20.38 -11.26 -14.77
C ALA A 295 -21.06 -12.40 -15.54
N PRO A 296 -22.41 -12.40 -15.64
CA PRO A 296 -23.13 -13.43 -16.37
C PRO A 296 -22.81 -13.41 -17.87
N ARG A 297 -23.12 -14.52 -18.54
CA ARG A 297 -23.13 -14.57 -20.01
C ARG A 297 -24.17 -13.58 -20.54
N ALA A 298 -23.80 -12.80 -21.55
CA ALA A 298 -24.71 -11.90 -22.23
C ALA A 298 -25.75 -12.70 -23.02
N LEU A 299 -27.03 -12.50 -22.70
CA LEU A 299 -28.14 -13.18 -23.38
C LEU A 299 -28.56 -12.44 -24.67
N HIS A 300 -28.35 -11.13 -24.71
CA HIS A 300 -28.67 -10.26 -25.83
C HIS A 300 -27.51 -9.34 -26.13
N ALA A 301 -27.33 -8.99 -27.41
CA ALA A 301 -26.34 -7.98 -27.78
C ALA A 301 -26.81 -6.61 -27.30
N ARG A 302 -25.90 -5.85 -26.66
CA ARG A 302 -26.19 -4.51 -26.14
C ARG A 302 -24.99 -3.60 -26.41
N THR A 303 -25.26 -2.39 -26.87
CA THR A 303 -24.23 -1.36 -27.06
C THR A 303 -24.61 -0.11 -26.30
N PHE A 304 -23.68 0.47 -25.56
CA PHE A 304 -23.89 1.72 -24.83
C PHE A 304 -22.60 2.54 -24.76
N ARG A 305 -22.75 3.84 -24.43
CA ARG A 305 -21.66 4.78 -24.24
C ARG A 305 -21.42 5.02 -22.75
N VAL A 306 -20.17 5.25 -22.39
CA VAL A 306 -19.75 5.54 -21.02
C VAL A 306 -18.88 6.79 -21.01
N ASP A 307 -19.34 7.79 -20.27
CA ASP A 307 -18.55 8.97 -19.91
C ASP A 307 -17.61 8.63 -18.74
N LEU A 308 -16.30 8.83 -18.95
CA LEU A 308 -15.26 8.62 -17.94
C LEU A 308 -14.91 9.88 -17.14
N THR A 309 -15.73 10.93 -17.24
CA THR A 309 -15.59 12.14 -16.41
C THR A 309 -15.56 11.76 -14.94
N THR A 310 -14.41 11.98 -14.30
CA THR A 310 -14.21 11.77 -12.87
C THR A 310 -14.20 13.12 -12.17
N GLU A 311 -14.93 13.23 -11.06
CA GLU A 311 -14.87 14.36 -10.15
C GLU A 311 -13.96 14.03 -8.98
N PHE A 312 -13.11 14.96 -8.60
CA PHE A 312 -12.23 14.83 -7.44
C PHE A 312 -12.91 15.51 -6.24
N PRO A 313 -13.43 14.75 -5.25
CA PRO A 313 -14.20 15.33 -4.15
C PRO A 313 -13.33 16.07 -3.13
N GLU A 314 -12.01 15.82 -3.14
CA GLU A 314 -11.05 16.37 -2.19
C GLU A 314 -9.84 16.94 -2.94
N ASP A 315 -9.13 17.87 -2.28
CA ASP A 315 -7.86 18.40 -2.78
C ASP A 315 -6.82 17.26 -2.84
N ILE A 316 -6.25 17.00 -4.02
CA ILE A 316 -5.10 16.12 -4.17
C ILE A 316 -3.85 16.96 -3.95
N THR A 317 -3.05 16.61 -2.95
CA THR A 317 -1.78 17.29 -2.64
C THR A 317 -0.58 16.43 -3.02
N ASP A 318 0.54 17.09 -3.27
CA ASP A 318 1.85 16.48 -3.39
C ASP A 318 2.30 16.02 -1.99
N PRO A 319 2.54 14.72 -1.76
CA PRO A 319 2.92 14.21 -0.44
C PRO A 319 4.25 14.75 0.09
N SER A 320 5.12 15.28 -0.79
CA SER A 320 6.47 15.75 -0.41
C SER A 320 6.52 17.18 0.11
N ASN A 321 5.59 18.03 -0.34
CA ASN A 321 5.60 19.48 -0.06
C ASN A 321 4.21 20.04 0.26
N ASN A 322 3.19 19.18 0.31
CA ASN A 322 1.79 19.50 0.60
C ASN A 322 1.14 20.53 -0.36
N ARG A 323 1.73 20.75 -1.54
CA ARG A 323 1.16 21.62 -2.57
C ARG A 323 -0.04 20.95 -3.23
N ILE A 324 -1.13 21.68 -3.40
CA ILE A 324 -2.32 21.17 -4.07
C ILE A 324 -2.06 20.99 -5.56
N LEU A 325 -2.16 19.75 -6.03
CA LEU A 325 -2.00 19.31 -7.42
C LEU A 325 -3.33 19.35 -8.18
N VAL A 326 -4.43 18.95 -7.54
CA VAL A 326 -5.79 19.00 -8.09
C VAL A 326 -6.71 19.52 -7.00
N LYS A 327 -7.55 20.51 -7.34
CA LYS A 327 -8.53 21.07 -6.40
C LYS A 327 -9.77 20.18 -6.30
N ALA A 328 -10.37 20.12 -5.12
CA ALA A 328 -11.69 19.54 -4.90
C ALA A 328 -12.72 20.17 -5.86
N GLY A 329 -13.65 19.37 -6.35
CA GLY A 329 -14.63 19.74 -7.36
C GLY A 329 -14.08 19.78 -8.79
N THR A 330 -12.79 19.52 -9.01
CA THR A 330 -12.25 19.43 -10.38
C THR A 330 -12.90 18.24 -11.09
N ARG A 331 -13.45 18.46 -12.29
CA ARG A 331 -14.00 17.41 -13.15
C ARG A 331 -13.13 17.24 -14.38
N VAL A 332 -12.66 16.02 -14.63
CA VAL A 332 -11.78 15.71 -15.75
C VAL A 332 -12.26 14.45 -16.47
N ASN A 333 -12.44 14.57 -17.79
CA ASN A 333 -12.53 13.42 -18.68
C ASN A 333 -11.17 13.20 -19.39
N PRO A 334 -10.43 12.12 -19.08
CA PRO A 334 -9.14 11.85 -19.70
C PRO A 334 -9.20 11.75 -21.23
N LEU A 335 -10.31 11.24 -21.78
CA LEU A 335 -10.49 11.00 -23.22
C LEU A 335 -10.60 12.29 -24.05
N THR A 336 -10.71 13.45 -23.39
CA THR A 336 -10.63 14.77 -24.05
C THR A 336 -9.20 15.25 -24.27
N LYS A 337 -8.22 14.62 -23.60
CA LYS A 337 -6.81 15.01 -23.62
C LYS A 337 -5.92 13.93 -24.21
N VAL A 338 -6.31 12.66 -24.06
CA VAL A 338 -5.56 11.51 -24.57
C VAL A 338 -6.43 10.65 -25.47
N THR A 339 -5.83 10.08 -26.50
CA THR A 339 -6.45 9.06 -27.34
C THR A 339 -6.03 7.68 -26.88
N TRP A 340 -7.00 6.80 -26.75
CA TRP A 340 -6.89 5.39 -26.45
C TRP A 340 -7.14 4.60 -27.74
N PRO A 341 -6.08 4.21 -28.47
CA PRO A 341 -6.22 3.52 -29.76
C PRO A 341 -6.58 2.04 -29.62
N HIS A 342 -6.55 1.49 -28.40
CA HIS A 342 -6.74 0.06 -28.17
C HIS A 342 -8.22 -0.33 -28.07
N THR A 343 -8.52 -1.55 -28.51
CA THR A 343 -9.81 -2.20 -28.27
C THR A 343 -9.61 -3.29 -27.23
N MET A 344 -10.33 -3.20 -26.12
CA MET A 344 -10.26 -4.18 -25.04
C MET A 344 -11.35 -5.24 -25.21
N LEU A 345 -10.96 -6.51 -25.17
CA LEU A 345 -11.83 -7.67 -25.24
C LEU A 345 -11.88 -8.29 -23.84
N ILE A 346 -13.06 -8.38 -23.25
CA ILE A 346 -13.27 -8.91 -21.90
C ILE A 346 -14.07 -10.19 -22.00
N ILE A 347 -13.53 -11.28 -21.47
CA ILE A 347 -14.19 -12.60 -21.47
C ILE A 347 -14.10 -13.29 -20.11
N ASN A 348 -14.94 -14.30 -19.91
CA ASN A 348 -14.71 -15.33 -18.90
C ASN A 348 -13.91 -16.47 -19.56
N ALA A 349 -12.66 -16.70 -19.13
CA ALA A 349 -11.82 -17.74 -19.71
C ALA A 349 -12.23 -19.16 -19.31
N THR A 350 -13.12 -19.33 -18.33
CA THR A 350 -13.71 -20.64 -18.00
C THR A 350 -14.86 -21.01 -18.93
N ASP A 351 -15.36 -20.08 -19.75
CA ASP A 351 -16.46 -20.29 -20.67
C ASP A 351 -15.92 -20.60 -22.09
N PRO A 352 -16.03 -21.85 -22.58
CA PRO A 352 -15.44 -22.24 -23.85
C PRO A 352 -16.02 -21.47 -25.04
N ASP A 353 -17.30 -21.10 -25.01
CA ASP A 353 -17.96 -20.38 -26.11
C ASP A 353 -17.41 -18.94 -26.21
N GLN A 354 -17.08 -18.34 -25.07
CA GLN A 354 -16.43 -17.02 -25.03
C GLN A 354 -14.98 -17.07 -25.52
N VAL A 355 -14.25 -18.14 -25.22
CA VAL A 355 -12.90 -18.35 -25.74
C VAL A 355 -12.94 -18.53 -27.26
N SER A 356 -13.88 -19.32 -27.79
CA SER A 356 -14.06 -19.48 -29.23
C SER A 356 -14.54 -18.20 -29.91
N TRP A 357 -15.38 -17.39 -29.25
CA TRP A 357 -15.74 -16.05 -29.71
C TRP A 357 -14.52 -15.11 -29.75
N LEU A 358 -13.68 -15.14 -28.72
CA LEU A 358 -12.48 -14.32 -28.64
C LEU A 358 -11.52 -14.63 -29.81
N GLN A 359 -11.28 -15.90 -30.09
CA GLN A 359 -10.42 -16.33 -31.19
C GLN A 359 -10.94 -15.79 -32.54
N ARG A 360 -12.23 -16.00 -32.84
CA ARG A 360 -12.84 -15.46 -34.07
C ARG A 360 -12.73 -13.95 -34.16
N TYR A 361 -13.00 -13.24 -33.07
CA TYR A 361 -12.87 -11.79 -33.03
C TYR A 361 -11.43 -11.35 -33.34
N MET A 362 -10.44 -12.04 -32.76
CA MET A 362 -9.02 -11.74 -32.96
C MET A 362 -8.51 -12.10 -34.36
N ASP A 363 -9.10 -13.09 -35.02
CA ASP A 363 -8.74 -13.45 -36.40
C ASP A 363 -9.30 -12.46 -37.43
N GLU A 364 -10.43 -11.82 -37.10
CA GLU A 364 -11.09 -10.80 -37.93
C GLU A 364 -10.49 -9.38 -37.78
N HIS A 365 -9.61 -9.16 -36.80
CA HIS A 365 -9.08 -7.83 -36.45
C HIS A 365 -7.56 -7.81 -36.29
N SER A 366 -6.93 -6.66 -36.50
CA SER A 366 -5.49 -6.51 -36.23
C SER A 366 -5.17 -6.64 -34.75
N LYS A 367 -4.34 -7.64 -34.40
CA LYS A 367 -3.98 -7.99 -33.02
C LYS A 367 -3.20 -6.91 -32.27
N GLU A 368 -2.50 -6.02 -32.98
CA GLU A 368 -1.63 -4.98 -32.39
C GLU A 368 -2.38 -4.01 -31.48
N LEU A 369 -3.66 -3.73 -31.81
CA LEU A 369 -4.50 -2.81 -31.04
C LEU A 369 -5.41 -3.52 -30.04
N LEU A 370 -5.39 -4.86 -29.99
CA LEU A 370 -6.24 -5.64 -29.10
C LEU A 370 -5.60 -5.80 -27.72
N LYS A 371 -6.39 -5.61 -26.67
CA LYS A 371 -6.02 -5.96 -25.29
C LYS A 371 -7.03 -6.97 -24.76
N VAL A 372 -6.58 -8.15 -24.34
CA VAL A 372 -7.48 -9.19 -23.83
C VAL A 372 -7.44 -9.19 -22.30
N ALA A 373 -8.62 -9.14 -21.67
CA ALA A 373 -8.78 -9.21 -20.22
C ALA A 373 -9.73 -10.34 -19.83
N VAL A 374 -9.45 -11.03 -18.72
CA VAL A 374 -10.29 -12.13 -18.22
C VAL A 374 -10.86 -11.84 -16.83
N THR A 375 -12.12 -12.19 -16.61
CA THR A 375 -12.80 -12.06 -15.31
C THR A 375 -12.67 -13.31 -14.43
N ALA A 376 -12.46 -14.48 -15.04
CA ALA A 376 -12.20 -15.74 -14.34
C ALA A 376 -11.39 -16.69 -15.24
N GLY A 377 -10.76 -17.68 -14.61
CA GLY A 377 -9.92 -18.68 -15.26
C GLY A 377 -8.44 -18.28 -15.35
N SER A 378 -7.60 -19.28 -15.67
CA SER A 378 -6.17 -19.09 -15.82
C SER A 378 -5.84 -18.36 -17.12
N ILE A 379 -4.95 -17.37 -17.05
CA ILE A 379 -4.46 -16.65 -18.23
C ILE A 379 -3.42 -17.43 -19.01
N GLU A 380 -2.66 -18.33 -18.37
CA GLU A 380 -1.53 -19.03 -19.01
C GLU A 380 -1.97 -19.93 -20.18
N PRO A 381 -2.93 -20.86 -20.01
CA PRO A 381 -3.43 -21.66 -21.13
C PRO A 381 -4.05 -20.80 -22.23
N LEU A 382 -4.70 -19.69 -21.86
CA LEU A 382 -5.34 -18.80 -22.82
C LEU A 382 -4.30 -18.03 -23.63
N MET A 383 -3.25 -17.49 -23.00
CA MET A 383 -2.14 -16.80 -23.68
C MET A 383 -1.48 -17.70 -24.71
N THR A 384 -1.21 -18.96 -24.36
CA THR A 384 -0.66 -19.95 -25.31
C THR A 384 -1.64 -20.22 -26.45
N LYS A 385 -2.94 -20.37 -26.14
CA LYS A 385 -3.97 -20.69 -27.13
C LYS A 385 -4.26 -19.55 -28.12
N VAL A 386 -4.19 -18.29 -27.70
CA VAL A 386 -4.48 -17.13 -28.57
C VAL A 386 -3.23 -16.44 -29.11
N GLU A 387 -2.05 -16.90 -28.69
CA GLU A 387 -0.74 -16.32 -29.02
C GLU A 387 -0.70 -14.80 -28.78
N HIS A 388 -1.33 -14.35 -27.70
CA HIS A 388 -1.48 -12.93 -27.38
C HIS A 388 -1.45 -12.70 -25.88
N ARG A 389 -1.07 -11.49 -25.47
CA ARG A 389 -1.04 -11.13 -24.05
C ARG A 389 -2.45 -11.05 -23.48
N VAL A 390 -2.66 -11.71 -22.35
CA VAL A 390 -3.92 -11.71 -21.61
C VAL A 390 -3.68 -11.14 -20.21
N PHE A 391 -4.57 -10.25 -19.79
CA PHE A 391 -4.51 -9.57 -18.51
C PHE A 391 -5.66 -10.02 -17.62
N TRP A 392 -5.51 -9.86 -16.30
CA TRP A 392 -6.65 -9.96 -15.39
C TRP A 392 -7.45 -8.67 -15.41
N MET A 393 -8.77 -8.83 -15.49
CA MET A 393 -9.71 -7.74 -15.30
C MET A 393 -9.76 -7.35 -13.82
N THR A 394 -10.09 -6.08 -13.53
CA THR A 394 -10.28 -5.58 -12.16
C THR A 394 -11.72 -5.11 -11.95
N ASP A 395 -12.17 -5.11 -10.70
CA ASP A 395 -13.52 -4.67 -10.32
C ASP A 395 -13.73 -3.18 -10.65
N GLU A 396 -12.69 -2.35 -10.48
CA GLU A 396 -12.74 -0.92 -10.79
C GLU A 396 -12.99 -0.67 -12.29
N LEU A 397 -12.35 -1.45 -13.17
CA LEU A 397 -12.55 -1.33 -14.62
C LEU A 397 -13.92 -1.88 -15.04
N MET A 398 -14.39 -2.98 -14.43
CA MET A 398 -15.74 -3.50 -14.65
C MET A 398 -16.82 -2.45 -14.32
N GLN A 399 -16.69 -1.79 -13.16
CA GLN A 399 -17.61 -0.75 -12.72
C GLN A 399 -17.52 0.51 -13.57
N ARG A 400 -16.29 0.99 -13.86
CA ARG A 400 -16.10 2.19 -14.68
C ARG A 400 -16.67 2.04 -16.08
N PHE A 401 -16.46 0.89 -16.73
CA PHE A 401 -17.06 0.60 -18.03
C PHE A 401 -18.51 0.11 -17.95
N LYS A 402 -19.08 -0.01 -16.74
CA LYS A 402 -20.46 -0.48 -16.50
C LYS A 402 -20.76 -1.82 -17.20
N ILE A 403 -19.76 -2.70 -17.28
CA ILE A 403 -19.90 -4.02 -17.90
C ILE A 403 -20.81 -4.86 -17.02
N ALA A 404 -21.95 -5.30 -17.56
CA ALA A 404 -22.90 -6.13 -16.82
C ALA A 404 -22.90 -7.58 -17.30
N ALA A 405 -22.40 -7.86 -18.51
CA ALA A 405 -22.35 -9.19 -19.07
C ALA A 405 -21.13 -9.42 -19.98
N LEU A 406 -20.83 -10.68 -20.25
CA LEU A 406 -19.68 -11.11 -21.05
C LEU A 406 -20.09 -12.05 -22.21
N PRO A 407 -19.35 -12.04 -23.32
CA PRO A 407 -18.16 -11.25 -23.58
C PRO A 407 -18.48 -9.80 -23.97
N SER A 408 -17.53 -8.91 -23.70
CA SER A 408 -17.66 -7.46 -23.92
C SER A 408 -16.48 -6.91 -24.71
N VAL A 409 -16.75 -5.93 -25.57
CA VAL A 409 -15.75 -5.13 -26.29
C VAL A 409 -15.84 -3.70 -25.85
N VAL A 410 -14.70 -3.10 -25.50
CA VAL A 410 -14.60 -1.72 -25.04
C VAL A 410 -13.62 -0.96 -25.91
N ARG A 411 -14.05 0.15 -26.51
CA ARG A 411 -13.22 1.00 -27.39
C ARG A 411 -13.59 2.47 -27.23
N GLN A 412 -12.64 3.37 -27.47
CA GLN A 412 -12.95 4.81 -27.46
C GLN A 412 -13.72 5.21 -28.73
N VAL A 413 -14.73 6.06 -28.56
CA VAL A 413 -15.41 6.77 -29.66
C VAL A 413 -15.65 8.21 -29.20
N GLY A 414 -14.99 9.15 -29.87
CA GLY A 414 -14.97 10.55 -29.41
C GLY A 414 -14.36 10.65 -28.01
N SER A 415 -15.06 11.34 -27.10
CA SER A 415 -14.67 11.50 -25.70
C SER A 415 -15.29 10.47 -24.74
N GLU A 416 -15.90 9.41 -25.28
CA GLU A 416 -16.57 8.36 -24.50
C GLU A 416 -16.01 6.98 -24.84
N MET A 417 -16.28 5.99 -23.98
CA MET A 417 -16.06 4.58 -24.31
C MET A 417 -17.35 3.97 -24.85
N GLU A 418 -17.28 3.32 -26.01
CA GLU A 418 -18.27 2.34 -26.41
C GLU A 418 -18.04 1.05 -25.64
N VAL A 419 -19.11 0.48 -25.11
CA VAL A 419 -19.12 -0.88 -24.60
C VAL A 419 -20.16 -1.67 -25.39
N ARG A 420 -19.73 -2.80 -25.96
CA ARG A 420 -20.60 -3.72 -26.69
C ARG A 420 -20.51 -5.10 -26.07
N GLU A 421 -21.63 -5.56 -25.52
CA GLU A 421 -21.84 -6.92 -25.04
C GLU A 421 -22.35 -7.80 -26.19
N TYR A 422 -21.82 -9.01 -26.31
CA TYR A 422 -22.15 -9.94 -27.38
C TYR A 422 -22.86 -11.17 -26.83
N ALA A 423 -23.99 -11.54 -27.42
CA ALA A 423 -24.58 -12.84 -27.15
C ALA A 423 -23.74 -13.95 -27.81
N VAL A 424 -23.22 -14.87 -27.00
CA VAL A 424 -22.51 -16.07 -27.48
C VAL A 424 -23.35 -17.30 -27.21
N ARG A 425 -23.36 -18.23 -28.18
CA ARG A 425 -24.11 -19.49 -28.13
C ARG A 425 -23.16 -20.65 -28.08
#